data_AF-A0A261WNY2-F1
#
_entry.id   AF-A0A261WNY2-F1
#
_cell.length_a   1.000
_cell.length_b   1.000
_cell.length_c   1.000
_cell.angle_alpha   90.00
_cell.angle_beta   90.00
_cell.angle_gamma   90.00
#
_symmetry.space_group_name_H-M   'P 1'
#
loop_
_entity.id
_entity.type
_entity.pdbx_description
1 polymer ?
#
loop_
_entity_poly.entity_id
_entity_poly.type
_entity_poly.pdbx_seq_one_letter_code
_entity_poly.pdbx_strand_id
1 'polypeptide(L)'
;MAWSSWIPLLVAVCAAVMAFASGTLTERSKRRNSLRTEAYADYLSAVARSGAPGDRHKVLADAALAKCKIVIHGSAGVISALKAFETSGAVATTEEGRERLISLVVAMRGDSKVSRGDIASLLLGEPQSTVRE
;
A
#
# COMPACT_ATOMS: atom_id res chain seq x y z
N MET A 1 28.15 0.16 51.70
CA MET A 1 27.04 -0.56 51.03
C MET A 1 25.94 0.39 50.52
N ALA A 2 26.26 1.60 50.04
CA ALA A 2 25.26 2.56 49.52
C ALA A 2 25.27 2.69 47.98
N TRP A 3 26.32 2.24 47.29
CA TRP A 3 26.41 2.31 45.82
C TRP A 3 25.49 1.33 45.07
N SER A 4 25.04 0.26 45.71
CA SER A 4 24.17 -0.74 45.08
C SER A 4 22.74 -0.23 44.81
N SER A 5 22.30 0.83 45.51
CA SER A 5 20.92 1.33 45.41
C SER A 5 20.69 2.26 44.21
N TRP A 6 21.75 2.83 43.64
CA TRP A 6 21.62 3.74 42.48
C TRP A 6 21.63 3.02 41.14
N ILE A 7 22.24 1.83 41.08
CA ILE A 7 22.25 0.97 39.89
C ILE A 7 20.83 0.64 39.40
N PRO A 8 19.88 0.14 40.22
CA PRO A 8 18.53 -0.16 39.74
C PRO A 8 17.77 1.10 39.30
N LEU A 9 18.05 2.24 39.93
CA LEU A 9 17.43 3.52 39.56
C LEU A 9 17.92 4.00 38.19
N LEU A 10 19.23 3.92 37.93
CA LEU A 10 19.80 4.23 36.62
C LEU A 10 19.28 3.28 35.53
N VAL A 11 19.18 1.98 35.82
CA VAL A 11 18.62 1.00 34.88
C VAL A 11 17.15 1.31 34.57
N ALA A 12 16.34 1.64 35.58
CA ALA A 12 14.94 2.01 35.38
C ALA A 12 14.78 3.27 34.53
N VAL A 13 15.63 4.30 34.77
CA VAL A 13 15.64 5.53 33.97
C VAL A 13 16.04 5.24 32.52
N CYS A 14 17.12 4.48 32.29
CA CYS A 14 17.55 4.11 30.94
C CYS A 14 16.47 3.30 30.20
N ALA A 15 15.83 2.35 30.88
CA ALA A 15 14.75 1.55 30.30
C ALA A 15 13.54 2.43 29.91
N ALA A 16 13.15 3.37 30.77
CA ALA A 16 12.05 4.30 30.49
C ALA A 16 12.36 5.21 29.28
N VAL A 17 13.57 5.76 29.20
CA VAL A 17 14.01 6.60 28.06
C VAL A 17 14.00 5.79 26.76
N MET A 18 14.52 4.56 26.78
CA MET A 18 14.57 3.70 25.60
C MET A 18 13.17 3.26 25.16
N ALA A 19 12.28 2.96 26.10
CA ALA A 19 10.87 2.64 25.82
C ALA A 19 10.13 3.83 25.22
N PHE A 20 10.33 5.04 25.75
CA PHE A 20 9.72 6.27 25.22
C PHE A 20 10.21 6.60 23.80
N ALA A 21 11.52 6.52 23.56
CA ALA A 21 12.09 6.72 22.23
C ALA A 21 11.55 5.70 21.23
N SER A 22 11.51 4.41 21.62
CA SER A 22 10.97 3.35 20.77
C SER A 22 9.48 3.51 20.49
N GLY A 23 8.70 3.94 21.49
CA GLY A 23 7.27 4.22 21.36
C GLY A 23 7.00 5.31 20.32
N THR A 24 7.66 6.47 20.46
CA THR A 24 7.47 7.61 19.55
C THR A 24 7.92 7.32 18.12
N LEU A 25 9.02 6.57 17.93
CA LEU A 25 9.46 6.11 16.61
C LEU A 25 8.46 5.14 15.97
N THR A 26 7.91 4.22 16.76
CA THR A 26 6.93 3.24 16.31
C THR A 26 5.62 3.92 15.92
N GLU A 27 5.14 4.88 16.71
CA GLU A 27 3.94 5.67 16.40
C GLU A 27 4.08 6.46 15.10
N ARG A 28 5.23 7.12 14.88
CA ARG A 28 5.50 7.82 13.62
C ARG A 28 5.48 6.87 12.43
N SER A 29 6.07 5.69 12.57
CA SER A 29 6.06 4.66 11.53
C SER A 29 4.65 4.15 11.25
N LYS A 30 3.86 3.86 12.29
CA LYS A 30 2.45 3.44 12.18
C LYS A 30 1.60 4.50 11.48
N ARG A 31 1.74 5.77 11.87
CA ARG A 31 0.99 6.87 11.24
C ARG A 31 1.32 7.01 9.76
N ARG A 32 2.61 6.93 9.40
CA ARG A 32 3.04 6.94 7.99
C ARG A 32 2.49 5.74 7.22
N ASN A 33 2.50 4.56 7.81
CA ASN A 33 1.94 3.36 7.18
C ASN A 33 0.43 3.49 6.98
N SER A 34 -0.30 4.08 7.94
CA SER A 34 -1.74 4.32 7.82
C SER A 34 -2.06 5.24 6.65
N LEU A 35 -1.38 6.39 6.54
CA LEU A 35 -1.59 7.33 5.43
C LEU A 35 -1.27 6.70 4.06
N ARG A 36 -0.25 5.84 4.02
CA ARG A 36 0.13 5.10 2.82
C ARG A 36 -0.94 4.09 2.41
N THR A 37 -1.45 3.29 3.34
CA THR A 37 -2.51 2.31 3.06
C THR A 37 -3.82 2.97 2.65
N GLU A 38 -4.16 4.10 3.28
CA GLU A 38 -5.31 4.92 2.89
C GLU A 38 -5.18 5.40 1.44
N ALA A 39 -4.03 5.98 1.07
CA ALA A 39 -3.77 6.42 -0.29
C ALA A 39 -3.87 5.28 -1.33
N TYR A 40 -3.42 4.08 -0.96
CA TYR A 40 -3.53 2.89 -1.83
C TYR A 40 -4.99 2.47 -2.01
N ALA A 41 -5.77 2.42 -0.93
CA ALA A 41 -7.18 2.09 -0.97
C ALA A 41 -7.99 3.11 -1.78
N ASP A 42 -7.74 4.41 -1.57
CA ASP A 42 -8.38 5.50 -2.30
C ASP A 42 -8.16 5.36 -3.82
N TYR A 43 -6.91 5.11 -4.22
CA TYR A 43 -6.55 4.94 -5.63
C TYR A 43 -7.22 3.70 -6.25
N LEU A 44 -7.14 2.54 -5.59
CA LEU A 44 -7.76 1.31 -6.11
C LEU A 44 -9.27 1.42 -6.18
N SER A 45 -9.89 2.11 -5.21
CA SER A 45 -11.32 2.41 -5.24
C SER A 45 -11.67 3.32 -6.43
N ALA A 46 -10.87 4.33 -6.73
CA ALA A 46 -11.08 5.17 -7.91
C ALA A 46 -10.94 4.38 -9.21
N VAL A 47 -9.93 3.50 -9.32
CA VAL A 47 -9.76 2.60 -10.47
C VAL A 47 -10.97 1.68 -10.64
N ALA A 48 -11.47 1.06 -9.56
CA ALA A 48 -12.65 0.20 -9.63
C ALA A 48 -13.92 0.95 -10.07
N ARG A 49 -14.10 2.20 -9.60
CA ARG A 49 -15.24 3.05 -9.99
C ARG A 49 -15.13 3.58 -11.42
N SER A 50 -13.93 3.64 -11.99
CA SER A 50 -13.73 4.17 -13.35
C SER A 50 -14.41 3.34 -14.44
N GLY A 51 -14.69 2.06 -14.18
CA GLY A 51 -15.43 1.18 -15.09
C GLY A 51 -16.95 1.32 -15.02
N ALA A 52 -17.50 2.02 -14.02
CA ALA A 52 -18.94 2.20 -13.88
C ALA A 52 -19.43 3.45 -14.65
N PRO A 53 -20.61 3.41 -15.29
CA PRO A 53 -21.22 4.60 -15.89
C PRO A 53 -21.63 5.57 -14.78
N GLY A 54 -20.78 6.57 -14.52
CA GLY A 54 -20.95 7.55 -13.45
C GLY A 54 -20.15 8.82 -13.70
N ASP A 55 -20.00 9.65 -12.65
CA ASP A 55 -19.28 10.93 -12.70
C ASP A 55 -17.76 10.74 -12.87
N ARG A 56 -17.36 10.61 -14.14
CA ARG A 56 -15.98 10.39 -14.55
C ARG A 56 -15.04 11.49 -14.06
N HIS A 57 -15.50 12.74 -14.00
CA HIS A 57 -14.68 13.85 -13.51
C HIS A 57 -14.33 13.69 -12.03
N LYS A 58 -15.31 13.31 -11.21
CA LYS A 58 -15.09 13.03 -9.79
C LYS A 58 -14.12 11.87 -9.58
N VAL A 59 -14.28 10.77 -10.32
CA VAL A 59 -13.38 9.62 -10.22
C VAL A 59 -11.94 9.98 -10.59
N LEU A 60 -11.74 10.80 -11.64
CA LEU A 60 -10.41 11.26 -12.03
C LEU A 60 -9.79 12.20 -11.00
N ALA A 61 -10.59 13.08 -10.39
CA ALA A 61 -10.14 13.96 -9.31
C ALA A 61 -9.71 13.15 -8.07
N ASP A 62 -10.52 12.18 -7.65
CA ASP A 62 -10.20 11.28 -6.55
C ASP A 62 -8.93 10.48 -6.83
N ALA A 63 -8.78 9.95 -8.05
CA ALA A 63 -7.58 9.25 -8.47
C ALA A 63 -6.34 10.16 -8.45
N ALA A 64 -6.47 11.42 -8.91
CA ALA A 64 -5.37 12.39 -8.89
C ALA A 64 -4.93 12.74 -7.46
N LEU A 65 -5.88 12.95 -6.55
CA LEU A 65 -5.59 13.18 -5.13
C LEU A 65 -4.89 11.98 -4.50
N ALA A 66 -5.36 10.77 -4.78
CA ALA A 66 -4.72 9.55 -4.30
C ALA A 66 -3.29 9.39 -4.86
N LYS A 67 -3.07 9.68 -6.14
CA LYS A 67 -1.71 9.71 -6.75
C LYS A 67 -0.78 10.68 -6.02
N CYS A 68 -1.25 11.89 -5.70
CA CYS A 68 -0.45 12.84 -4.92
C CYS A 68 -0.05 12.27 -3.56
N LYS A 69 -0.99 11.65 -2.82
CA LYS A 69 -0.68 10.97 -1.54
C LYS A 69 0.33 9.83 -1.74
N ILE A 70 0.21 9.04 -2.81
CA ILE A 70 1.14 7.93 -3.14
C ILE A 70 2.54 8.45 -3.44
N VAL A 71 2.68 9.55 -4.16
CA VAL A 71 4.00 10.15 -4.46
C VAL A 71 4.69 10.61 -3.17
N ILE A 72 3.93 11.13 -2.19
CA ILE A 72 4.48 11.62 -0.92
C ILE A 72 4.81 10.48 0.05
N HIS A 73 3.96 9.46 0.14
CA HIS A 73 4.05 8.43 1.19
C HIS A 73 4.41 7.03 0.69
N GLY A 74 4.38 6.79 -0.61
CA GLY A 74 4.59 5.49 -1.23
C GLY A 74 6.05 5.05 -1.22
N SER A 75 6.27 3.73 -1.32
CA SER A 75 7.61 3.18 -1.55
C SER A 75 8.02 3.37 -3.01
N ALA A 76 9.33 3.37 -3.28
CA ALA A 76 9.87 3.46 -4.64
C ALA A 76 9.31 2.37 -5.57
N GLY A 77 9.14 1.15 -5.05
CA GLY A 77 8.54 0.04 -5.81
C GLY A 77 7.09 0.31 -6.23
N VAL A 78 6.28 0.90 -5.34
CA VAL A 78 4.90 1.28 -5.66
C VAL A 78 4.86 2.41 -6.69
N ILE A 79 5.72 3.42 -6.54
CA ILE A 79 5.78 4.54 -7.50
C ILE A 79 6.18 4.04 -8.90
N SER A 80 7.15 3.13 -8.98
CA SER A 80 7.57 2.53 -10.26
C SER A 80 6.47 1.67 -10.88
N ALA A 81 5.77 0.86 -10.08
CA ALA A 81 4.66 0.04 -10.57
C ALA A 81 3.47 0.90 -11.01
N LEU A 82 3.17 1.98 -10.27
CA LEU A 82 2.12 2.93 -10.60
C LEU A 82 2.43 3.63 -11.91
N LYS A 83 3.67 4.11 -12.08
CA LYS A 83 4.14 4.68 -13.34
C LYS A 83 3.91 3.72 -14.51
N ALA A 84 4.28 2.45 -14.34
CA ALA A 84 4.13 1.44 -15.39
C ALA A 84 2.65 1.21 -15.77
N PHE A 85 1.75 1.15 -14.79
CA PHE A 85 0.31 1.02 -15.02
C PHE A 85 -0.31 2.26 -15.68
N GLU A 86 0.11 3.46 -15.27
CA GLU A 86 -0.34 4.71 -15.87
C GLU A 86 0.14 4.85 -17.33
N THR A 87 1.37 4.44 -17.62
CA THR A 87 1.91 4.47 -18.99
C THR A 87 1.23 3.48 -19.93
N SER A 88 0.64 2.39 -19.41
CA SER A 88 -0.19 1.47 -20.21
C SER A 88 -1.64 1.95 -20.37
N GLY A 89 -1.93 3.21 -20.01
CA GLY A 89 -3.25 3.83 -20.13
C GLY A 89 -4.13 3.72 -18.89
N ALA A 90 -3.65 3.12 -17.79
CA ALA A 90 -4.40 2.91 -16.55
C ALA A 90 -5.73 2.15 -16.73
N VAL A 91 -5.78 1.23 -17.71
CA VAL A 91 -6.98 0.41 -18.00
C VAL A 91 -6.68 -1.05 -17.70
N ALA A 92 -7.55 -1.72 -16.94
CA ALA A 92 -7.40 -3.14 -16.56
C ALA A 92 -8.09 -4.14 -17.51
N THR A 93 -8.58 -3.68 -18.66
CA THR A 93 -9.27 -4.52 -19.66
C THR A 93 -8.31 -5.19 -20.63
N THR A 94 -7.10 -4.66 -20.79
CA THR A 94 -6.05 -5.25 -21.63
C THR A 94 -5.19 -6.20 -20.82
N GLU A 95 -4.62 -7.23 -21.46
CA GLU A 95 -3.73 -8.18 -20.77
C GLU A 95 -2.53 -7.49 -20.13
N GLU A 96 -1.92 -6.53 -20.84
CA GLU A 96 -0.83 -5.73 -20.28
C GLU A 96 -1.31 -4.91 -19.08
N GLY A 97 -2.47 -4.26 -19.18
CA GLY A 97 -3.05 -3.47 -18.09
C GLY A 97 -3.36 -4.30 -16.84
N ARG A 98 -3.87 -5.53 -17.02
CA ARG A 98 -4.09 -6.52 -15.95
C ARG A 98 -2.78 -6.83 -15.23
N GLU A 99 -1.73 -7.18 -15.98
CA GLU A 99 -0.41 -7.51 -15.42
C GLU A 99 0.23 -6.33 -14.68
N ARG A 100 0.10 -5.11 -15.20
CA ARG A 100 0.58 -3.90 -14.52
C ARG A 100 -0.22 -3.60 -13.26
N LEU A 101 -1.54 -3.79 -13.27
CA LEU A 101 -2.40 -3.62 -12.09
C LEU A 101 -2.05 -4.64 -10.99
N ILE A 102 -1.87 -5.92 -11.36
CA ILE A 102 -1.44 -6.96 -10.42
C ILE A 102 -0.09 -6.60 -9.81
N SER A 103 0.87 -6.16 -10.64
CA SER A 103 2.20 -5.74 -10.17
C SER A 103 2.11 -4.55 -9.20
N LEU A 104 1.22 -3.60 -9.47
CA LEU A 104 0.95 -2.47 -8.58
C LEU A 104 0.39 -2.92 -7.23
N VAL A 105 -0.62 -3.80 -7.21
CA VAL A 105 -1.21 -4.30 -5.97
C VAL A 105 -0.22 -5.14 -5.16
N VAL A 106 0.59 -5.97 -5.83
CA VAL A 106 1.68 -6.73 -5.18
C VAL A 106 2.68 -5.78 -4.52
N ALA A 107 3.09 -4.71 -5.23
CA ALA A 107 3.97 -3.69 -4.68
C ALA A 107 3.35 -2.95 -3.49
N MET A 108 2.05 -2.64 -3.55
CA MET A 108 1.30 -1.97 -2.47
C MET A 108 1.18 -2.82 -1.21
N ARG A 109 0.99 -4.15 -1.34
CA ARG A 109 0.96 -5.08 -0.20
C ARG A 109 2.32 -5.19 0.47
N GLY A 110 3.40 -5.23 -0.31
CA GLY A 110 4.77 -5.34 0.21
C GLY A 110 5.08 -6.64 0.96
N ASP A 111 4.15 -7.60 0.99
CA ASP A 111 4.31 -8.92 1.62
C ASP A 111 4.14 -10.03 0.58
N SER A 112 5.09 -10.97 0.58
CA SER A 112 5.21 -12.12 -0.32
C SER A 112 4.38 -13.35 0.10
N LYS A 113 3.60 -13.29 1.19
CA LYS A 113 2.82 -14.44 1.70
C LYS A 113 1.66 -14.91 0.82
N VAL A 114 1.17 -14.09 -0.12
CA VAL A 114 0.07 -14.48 -1.01
C VAL A 114 0.61 -14.52 -2.43
N SER A 115 0.28 -15.59 -3.15
CA SER A 115 0.79 -15.77 -4.50
C SER A 115 0.23 -14.69 -5.43
N ARG A 116 1.01 -14.36 -6.46
CA ARG A 116 0.56 -13.44 -7.51
C ARG A 116 -0.70 -13.96 -8.22
N GLY A 117 -0.82 -15.28 -8.36
CA GLY A 117 -1.97 -15.95 -8.99
C GLY A 117 -3.26 -15.74 -8.20
N ASP A 118 -3.21 -15.88 -6.87
CA ASP A 118 -4.38 -15.66 -6.00
C ASP A 118 -4.83 -14.20 -6.02
N ILE A 119 -3.88 -13.27 -6.07
CA ILE A 119 -4.19 -11.83 -6.19
C ILE A 119 -4.86 -11.55 -7.54
N ALA A 120 -4.35 -12.14 -8.63
CA ALA A 120 -4.91 -11.97 -9.96
C ALA A 120 -6.34 -12.54 -10.07
N SER A 121 -6.58 -13.74 -9.54
CA SER A 121 -7.90 -14.37 -9.56
C SER A 121 -8.93 -13.60 -8.73
N LEU A 122 -8.54 -13.05 -7.59
CA LEU A 122 -9.44 -12.23 -6.76
C LEU A 122 -9.76 -10.86 -7.38
N LEU A 123 -8.79 -10.22 -8.05
CA LEU A 123 -8.98 -8.89 -8.63
C LEU A 123 -9.72 -8.91 -9.96
N LEU A 124 -9.48 -9.94 -10.78
CA LEU A 124 -9.89 -9.96 -12.18
C LEU A 124 -10.81 -11.14 -12.52
N GLY A 125 -11.08 -12.02 -11.57
CA GLY A 125 -11.77 -13.29 -11.78
C GLY A 125 -10.84 -14.36 -12.37
N GLU A 126 -11.31 -15.61 -12.40
CA GLU A 126 -10.57 -16.66 -13.09
C GLU A 126 -10.48 -16.37 -14.59
N PRO A 127 -9.31 -16.58 -15.22
CA PRO A 127 -9.27 -16.64 -16.67
C PRO A 127 -10.19 -17.79 -17.08
N GLN A 128 -11.28 -17.49 -17.81
CA GLN A 128 -12.17 -18.52 -18.34
C GLN A 128 -11.32 -19.54 -19.10
N SER A 129 -11.04 -20.69 -18.48
CA SER A 129 -10.62 -21.87 -19.20
C SER A 129 -11.77 -22.17 -20.14
N THR A 130 -11.53 -21.97 -21.42
CA THR A 130 -12.43 -22.33 -22.51
C THR A 130 -12.79 -23.81 -22.33
N VAL A 131 -13.94 -24.07 -21.72
CA VAL A 131 -14.63 -25.35 -21.81
C VAL A 131 -15.05 -25.45 -23.27
N ARG A 132 -14.19 -26.07 -24.09
CA ARG A 132 -14.57 -26.55 -25.41
C ARG A 132 -15.55 -27.71 -25.18
N GLU A 133 -16.78 -27.51 -25.65
CA GLU A 133 -17.75 -28.58 -25.93
C GLU A 133 -17.16 -29.65 -26.85
#